data_AF-A0A0C3EHI7-F1
#
_entry.id   AF-A0A0C3EHI7-F1
#
_cell.length_a   1.000
_cell.length_b   1.000
_cell.length_c   1.000
_cell.angle_alpha   90.00
_cell.angle_beta   90.00
_cell.angle_gamma   90.00
#
_symmetry.space_group_name_H-M   'P 1'
#
loop_
_entity.id
_entity.type
_entity.pdbx_description
1 polymer ?
#
loop_
_entity_poly.entity_id
_entity_poly.type
_entity_poly.pdbx_seq_one_letter_code
_entity_poly.pdbx_strand_id
1 'polypeptide(L)'
;MSIIPGVNLPWPILAHAVGLTLLGLKLIFVPSRHPGRSSDVSSMLGMTTLGIGLAYLSTSYMPMHENQFLYASAPVRMILGGVAVLKLLVAGNKMSAEHFKELLVVALYDGIGGFLLGWWLGTWGGRGPGFERV
;
A
#
# COMPACT_ATOMS: atom_id res chain seq x y z
N MET A 1 9.39 23.21 -2.68
CA MET A 1 8.32 23.78 -1.84
C MET A 1 7.08 22.92 -1.99
N SER A 2 6.47 22.54 -0.87
CA SER A 2 5.15 21.91 -0.86
C SER A 2 4.08 22.98 -1.09
N ILE A 3 3.03 22.61 -1.83
CA ILE A 3 1.90 23.48 -2.17
C ILE A 3 0.74 23.27 -1.19
N ILE A 4 0.73 22.13 -0.47
CA ILE A 4 -0.36 21.74 0.44
C ILE A 4 0.16 21.85 1.88
N PRO A 5 -0.44 22.69 2.74
CA PRO A 5 -0.11 22.75 4.15
C PRO A 5 -0.20 21.36 4.81
N GLY A 6 0.81 20.99 5.60
CA GLY A 6 0.87 19.68 6.26
C GLY A 6 1.40 18.52 5.40
N VAL A 7 1.72 18.76 4.13
CA VAL A 7 2.38 17.78 3.26
C VAL A 7 3.83 18.22 3.04
N ASN A 8 4.80 17.42 3.44
CA ASN A 8 6.24 17.69 3.30
C ASN A 8 6.86 17.08 2.03
N LEU A 9 6.03 16.58 1.10
CA LEU A 9 6.48 16.10 -0.21
C LEU A 9 6.65 17.26 -1.21
N PRO A 10 7.74 17.30 -1.97
CA PRO A 10 7.82 18.13 -3.17
C PRO A 10 6.67 17.76 -4.13
N TRP A 11 6.01 18.77 -4.72
CA TRP A 11 4.83 18.53 -5.55
C TRP A 11 5.01 17.50 -6.69
N PRO A 12 6.18 17.36 -7.37
CA PRO A 12 6.34 16.32 -8.39
C PRO A 12 6.31 14.92 -7.79
N ILE A 13 6.86 14.75 -6.58
CA ILE A 13 6.87 13.47 -5.87
C ILE A 13 5.49 13.15 -5.34
N LEU A 14 4.73 14.15 -4.87
CA LEU A 14 3.34 13.96 -4.50
C LEU A 14 2.51 13.47 -5.70
N ALA A 15 2.63 14.15 -6.85
CA ALA A 15 1.94 13.73 -8.07
C ALA A 15 2.36 12.32 -8.51
N HIS A 16 3.64 12.00 -8.41
CA HIS A 16 4.16 10.67 -8.69
C HIS A 16 3.57 9.62 -7.74
N ALA A 17 3.52 9.89 -6.43
CA ALA A 17 2.98 8.99 -5.42
C ALA A 17 1.49 8.69 -5.66
N VAL A 18 0.68 9.72 -5.94
CA VAL A 18 -0.72 9.55 -6.36
C VAL A 18 -0.81 8.72 -7.63
N GLY A 19 0.04 9.01 -8.62
CA GLY A 19 0.12 8.25 -9.86
C GLY A 19 0.44 6.77 -9.63
N LEU A 20 1.41 6.45 -8.76
CA LEU A 20 1.77 5.09 -8.38
C LEU A 20 0.61 4.37 -7.68
N THR A 21 -0.08 5.03 -6.74
CA THR A 21 -1.24 4.44 -6.07
C THR A 21 -2.34 4.09 -7.07
N LEU A 22 -2.69 5.01 -7.98
CA LEU A 22 -3.71 4.78 -9.00
C LEU A 22 -3.28 3.70 -10.01
N LEU A 23 -2.03 3.73 -10.46
CA LEU A 23 -1.47 2.73 -11.36
C LEU A 23 -1.45 1.35 -10.70
N GLY A 24 -1.07 1.25 -9.44
CA GLY A 24 -1.07 0.01 -8.67
C GLY A 24 -2.46 -0.61 -8.60
N LEU A 25 -3.47 0.18 -8.21
CA LEU A 25 -4.88 -0.26 -8.20
C LEU A 25 -5.33 -0.74 -9.59
N LYS A 26 -4.98 0.00 -10.65
CA LYS A 26 -5.29 -0.40 -12.02
C LYS A 26 -4.66 -1.76 -12.36
N LEU A 27 -3.39 -1.97 -12.05
CA LEU A 27 -2.67 -3.21 -12.35
C LEU A 27 -3.19 -4.41 -11.55
N ILE A 28 -3.70 -4.19 -10.34
CA ILE A 28 -4.33 -5.22 -9.50
C ILE A 28 -5.68 -5.65 -10.06
N PHE A 29 -6.55 -4.70 -10.40
CA PHE A 29 -7.95 -5.00 -10.69
C PHE A 29 -8.31 -5.07 -12.18
N VAL A 30 -7.52 -4.47 -13.07
CA VAL A 30 -7.78 -4.54 -14.51
C VAL A 30 -7.07 -5.76 -15.11
N PRO A 31 -7.80 -6.72 -15.70
CA PRO A 31 -7.20 -7.91 -16.30
C PRO A 31 -6.21 -7.56 -17.41
N SER A 32 -5.09 -8.28 -17.47
CA SER A 32 -4.19 -8.20 -18.62
C SER A 32 -4.85 -8.79 -19.86
N ARG A 33 -4.54 -8.23 -21.04
CA ARG A 33 -5.06 -8.70 -22.34
C ARG A 33 -4.73 -10.17 -22.63
N HIS A 34 -3.70 -10.72 -21.98
CA HIS A 34 -3.35 -12.12 -22.03
C HIS A 34 -3.73 -12.82 -20.70
N PRO A 35 -4.77 -13.67 -20.68
CA PRO A 35 -5.17 -14.36 -19.46
C PRO A 35 -4.09 -15.33 -18.96
N GLY A 36 -4.08 -15.60 -17.66
CA GLY A 36 -3.11 -16.49 -17.00
C GLY A 36 -1.93 -15.74 -16.36
N ARG A 37 -0.72 -16.30 -16.47
CA ARG A 37 0.50 -15.85 -15.76
C ARG A 37 0.81 -14.36 -15.90
N SER A 38 0.51 -13.75 -17.05
CA SER A 38 0.75 -12.31 -17.23
C SER A 38 -0.16 -11.44 -16.37
N SER A 39 -1.40 -11.89 -16.11
CA SER A 39 -2.32 -11.22 -15.20
C SER A 39 -1.89 -11.37 -13.74
N ASP A 40 -1.32 -12.51 -13.36
CA ASP A 40 -0.80 -12.76 -12.02
C ASP A 40 0.42 -11.84 -11.73
N VAL A 41 1.35 -11.76 -12.68
CA VAL A 41 2.51 -10.85 -12.62
C VAL A 41 2.06 -9.39 -12.57
N SER A 42 1.08 -8.99 -13.39
CA SER A 42 0.51 -7.63 -13.36
C SER A 42 -0.06 -7.31 -11.98
N SER A 43 -0.78 -8.26 -11.37
CA SER A 43 -1.37 -8.10 -10.04
C SER A 43 -0.31 -7.86 -8.97
N MET A 44 0.75 -8.69 -8.94
CA MET A 44 1.86 -8.52 -8.00
C MET A 44 2.65 -7.23 -8.23
N LEU A 45 2.91 -6.86 -9.48
CA LEU A 45 3.49 -5.55 -9.81
C LEU A 45 2.61 -4.41 -9.30
N GLY A 46 1.29 -4.56 -9.43
CA GLY A 46 0.32 -3.61 -8.91
C GLY A 46 0.37 -3.48 -7.40
N MET A 47 0.51 -4.59 -6.66
CA MET A 47 0.70 -4.58 -5.19
C MET A 47 1.95 -3.80 -4.79
N THR A 48 3.09 -4.06 -5.44
CA THR A 48 4.34 -3.33 -5.19
C THR A 48 4.22 -1.85 -5.52
N THR A 49 3.64 -1.53 -6.68
CA THR A 49 3.44 -0.14 -7.14
C THR A 49 2.53 0.63 -6.16
N LEU A 50 1.45 -0.01 -5.71
CA LEU A 50 0.55 0.52 -4.70
C LEU A 50 1.28 0.77 -3.38
N GLY A 51 2.08 -0.20 -2.91
CA GLY A 51 2.85 -0.09 -1.67
C GLY A 51 3.82 1.09 -1.70
N ILE A 52 4.53 1.31 -2.81
CA ILE A 52 5.44 2.45 -2.97
C ILE A 52 4.67 3.78 -2.93
N GLY A 53 3.55 3.88 -3.66
CA GLY A 53 2.71 5.09 -3.65
C GLY A 53 2.17 5.40 -2.27
N LEU A 54 1.61 4.41 -1.58
CA LEU A 54 1.08 4.55 -0.22
C LEU A 54 2.18 4.88 0.79
N ALA A 55 3.39 4.34 0.64
CA ALA A 55 4.52 4.68 1.51
C ALA A 55 4.84 6.18 1.42
N TYR A 56 4.99 6.73 0.21
CA TYR A 56 5.21 8.17 0.03
C TYR A 56 4.08 9.01 0.64
N LEU A 57 2.83 8.67 0.35
CA LEU A 57 1.68 9.43 0.87
C LEU A 57 1.60 9.35 2.39
N SER A 58 1.83 8.18 2.96
CA SER A 58 1.71 7.93 4.39
C SER A 58 2.87 8.52 5.18
N THR A 59 4.04 8.74 4.59
CA THR A 59 5.16 9.41 5.28
C THR A 59 5.18 10.93 5.05
N SER A 60 4.34 11.43 4.14
CA SER A 60 4.38 12.83 3.71
C SER A 60 4.11 13.86 4.79
N TYR A 61 3.49 13.50 5.91
CA TYR A 61 3.10 14.45 6.96
C TYR A 61 4.28 14.90 7.86
N MET A 62 5.44 14.24 7.79
CA MET A 62 6.57 14.43 8.72
C MET A 62 7.84 14.87 7.96
N PRO A 63 8.89 15.37 8.63
CA PRO A 63 10.18 15.72 8.00
C PRO A 63 11.08 14.51 7.71
N MET A 64 11.72 14.45 6.53
CA MET A 64 12.41 13.25 5.98
C MET A 64 13.49 12.61 6.87
N HIS A 65 14.02 13.33 7.87
CA HIS A 65 15.09 12.86 8.74
C HIS A 65 14.60 12.02 9.93
N GLU A 66 13.30 11.96 10.16
CA GLU A 66 12.71 11.17 11.24
C GLU A 66 12.30 9.76 10.74
N ASN A 67 12.13 8.79 11.65
CA ASN A 67 11.77 7.40 11.29
C ASN A 67 10.27 7.26 10.93
N GLN A 68 9.86 7.96 9.87
CA GLN A 68 8.47 8.07 9.40
C GLN A 68 7.87 6.74 9.00
N PHE A 69 8.72 5.88 8.40
CA PHE A 69 8.25 4.64 7.80
C PHE A 69 7.77 3.65 8.86
N LEU A 70 8.31 3.67 10.08
CA LEU A 70 7.82 2.81 11.16
C LEU A 70 6.33 3.01 11.40
N TYR A 71 5.90 4.25 11.63
CA TYR A 71 4.49 4.58 11.87
C TYR A 71 3.66 4.40 10.59
N ALA A 72 4.13 4.94 9.47
CA ALA A 72 3.42 4.86 8.19
C ALA A 72 3.22 3.41 7.71
N SER A 73 4.14 2.49 8.04
CA SER A 73 4.05 1.10 7.58
C SER A 73 2.86 0.34 8.16
N ALA A 74 2.36 0.71 9.36
CA ALA A 74 1.19 0.04 9.94
C ALA A 74 -0.06 0.15 9.03
N PRO A 75 -0.58 1.36 8.72
CA PRO A 75 -1.73 1.48 7.81
C PRO A 75 -1.41 1.03 6.39
N VAL A 76 -0.20 1.27 5.88
CA VAL A 76 0.17 0.82 4.51
C VAL A 76 0.04 -0.69 4.39
N ARG A 77 0.58 -1.44 5.35
CA ARG A 77 0.52 -2.91 5.35
C ARG A 77 -0.91 -3.41 5.54
N MET A 78 -1.70 -2.78 6.41
CA MET A 78 -3.12 -3.11 6.54
C MET A 78 -3.90 -2.89 5.23
N ILE A 79 -3.64 -1.79 4.52
CA ILE A 79 -4.25 -1.52 3.22
C ILE A 79 -3.83 -2.57 2.19
N LEU A 80 -2.53 -2.89 2.09
CA LEU A 80 -2.05 -3.92 1.17
C LEU A 80 -2.66 -5.29 1.48
N GLY A 81 -2.73 -5.67 2.76
CA GLY A 81 -3.39 -6.90 3.18
C GLY A 81 -4.87 -6.92 2.80
N GLY A 82 -5.59 -5.82 3.04
CA GLY A 82 -7.00 -5.68 2.66
C GLY A 82 -7.22 -5.73 1.15
N VAL A 83 -6.35 -5.10 0.36
CA VAL A 83 -6.41 -5.14 -1.11
C VAL A 83 -6.12 -6.54 -1.65
N ALA A 84 -5.16 -7.27 -1.04
CA ALA A 84 -4.90 -8.66 -1.37
C ALA A 84 -6.12 -9.55 -1.11
N VAL A 85 -6.77 -9.40 0.05
CA VAL A 85 -8.03 -10.10 0.37
C VAL A 85 -9.12 -9.75 -0.64
N LEU A 86 -9.30 -8.46 -0.95
CA LEU A 86 -10.29 -8.03 -1.92
C LEU A 86 -10.03 -8.65 -3.30
N LYS A 87 -8.77 -8.71 -3.73
CA LYS A 87 -8.38 -9.34 -5.00
C LYS A 87 -8.68 -10.84 -5.00
N LEU A 88 -8.39 -11.54 -3.90
CA LEU A 88 -8.74 -12.96 -3.74
C LEU A 88 -10.26 -13.18 -3.88
N LEU A 89 -11.07 -12.32 -3.24
CA LEU A 89 -12.53 -12.39 -3.30
C LEU A 89 -13.08 -12.09 -4.70
N VAL A 90 -12.53 -11.08 -5.40
CA VAL A 90 -12.99 -10.67 -6.74
C VAL A 90 -12.57 -11.67 -7.82
N ALA A 91 -11.37 -12.24 -7.72
CA ALA A 91 -10.87 -13.18 -8.71
C ALA A 91 -11.49 -14.58 -8.56
N GLY A 92 -11.78 -15.01 -7.32
CA GLY A 92 -12.36 -16.32 -7.02
C GLY A 92 -11.57 -17.46 -7.67
N ASN A 93 -12.29 -18.39 -8.32
CA ASN A 93 -11.70 -19.57 -8.95
C ASN A 93 -10.96 -19.29 -10.28
N LYS A 94 -10.86 -18.04 -10.73
CA LYS A 94 -10.18 -17.67 -11.99
C LYS A 94 -8.67 -17.46 -11.82
N MET A 95 -8.16 -17.66 -10.60
CA MET A 95 -6.77 -17.43 -10.22
C MET A 95 -5.97 -18.73 -10.24
N SER A 96 -4.69 -18.65 -10.61
CA SER A 96 -3.77 -19.78 -10.46
C SER A 96 -3.55 -20.11 -8.98
N ALA A 97 -3.31 -21.39 -8.66
CA ALA A 97 -3.05 -21.81 -7.28
C ALA A 97 -1.78 -21.18 -6.70
N GLU A 98 -0.78 -20.88 -7.54
CA GLU A 98 0.44 -20.17 -7.17
C GLU A 98 0.12 -18.73 -6.77
N HIS A 99 -0.60 -17.99 -7.64
CA HIS A 99 -0.93 -16.60 -7.36
C HIS A 99 -1.88 -16.44 -6.16
N PHE A 100 -2.78 -17.42 -5.95
CA PHE A 100 -3.59 -17.48 -4.73
C PHE A 100 -2.73 -17.52 -3.47
N LYS A 101 -1.70 -18.38 -3.46
CA LYS A 101 -0.78 -18.49 -2.32
C LYS A 101 0.02 -17.20 -2.12
N GLU A 102 0.49 -16.57 -3.19
CA GLU A 102 1.21 -15.29 -3.12
C GLU A 102 0.34 -14.21 -2.46
N LEU A 103 -0.88 -14.02 -2.93
CA LEU A 103 -1.79 -13.03 -2.36
C LEU A 103 -2.23 -13.38 -0.93
N LEU A 104 -2.38 -14.66 -0.61
CA LEU A 104 -2.67 -15.10 0.75
C LEU A 104 -1.51 -14.77 1.69
N VAL A 105 -0.26 -14.99 1.25
CA VAL A 105 0.92 -14.60 2.01
C VAL A 105 0.94 -13.09 2.23
N VAL A 106 0.70 -12.27 1.20
CA VAL A 106 0.62 -10.81 1.37
C VAL A 106 -0.50 -10.42 2.35
N ALA A 107 -1.69 -10.99 2.20
CA ALA A 107 -2.83 -10.75 3.08
C ALA A 107 -2.49 -11.02 4.55
N LEU A 108 -1.82 -12.15 4.82
CA LEU A 108 -1.45 -12.54 6.18
C LEU A 108 -0.26 -11.72 6.69
N TYR A 109 0.84 -11.64 5.96
CA TYR A 109 2.05 -10.95 6.41
C TYR A 109 1.82 -9.45 6.59
N ASP A 110 1.17 -8.78 5.64
CA ASP A 110 0.93 -7.35 5.73
C ASP A 110 -0.32 -7.02 6.54
N GLY A 111 -1.40 -7.80 6.41
CA GLY A 111 -2.58 -7.61 7.25
C GLY A 111 -2.27 -7.80 8.73
N ILE A 112 -1.74 -8.97 9.11
CA ILE A 112 -1.42 -9.27 10.52
C ILE A 112 -0.23 -8.44 10.98
N GLY A 113 0.82 -8.29 10.17
CA GLY A 113 1.99 -7.52 10.56
C GLY A 113 1.70 -6.03 10.72
N GLY A 114 0.87 -5.45 9.86
CA GLY A 114 0.36 -4.08 10.01
C GLY A 114 -0.53 -3.95 11.24
N PHE A 115 -1.39 -4.94 11.49
CA PHE A 115 -2.23 -5.00 12.67
C PHE A 115 -1.38 -5.01 13.97
N LEU A 116 -0.48 -5.97 14.12
CA LEU A 116 0.36 -6.09 15.31
C LEU A 116 1.24 -4.85 15.53
N LEU A 117 1.75 -4.26 14.46
CA LEU A 117 2.55 -3.04 14.56
C LEU A 117 1.71 -1.85 15.07
N GLY A 118 0.53 -1.62 14.50
CA GLY A 118 -0.34 -0.54 14.97
C GLY A 118 -0.80 -0.75 16.42
N TRP A 119 -1.06 -1.99 16.81
CA TRP A 119 -1.33 -2.37 18.20
C TRP A 119 -0.17 -2.03 19.11
N TRP A 120 1.06 -2.40 18.73
CA TRP A 120 2.27 -2.14 19.50
C TRP A 120 2.58 -0.64 19.62
N LEU A 121 2.36 0.13 18.56
CA LEU A 121 2.58 1.58 18.55
C LEU A 121 1.46 2.35 19.26
N GLY A 122 0.32 1.71 19.55
CA GLY A 122 -0.86 2.36 20.12
C GLY A 122 -1.55 3.34 19.15
N THR A 123 -1.20 3.30 17.85
CA THR A 123 -1.74 4.19 16.82
C THR A 123 -1.87 3.47 15.49
N TRP A 124 -2.95 3.78 14.78
CA TRP A 124 -3.30 3.19 13.47
C TRP A 124 -3.24 4.20 12.33
N GLY A 125 -3.17 5.49 12.65
CA GLY A 125 -3.27 6.58 11.67
C GLY A 125 -1.99 6.79 10.84
N GLY A 126 -0.95 5.98 11.08
CA GLY A 126 0.35 6.13 10.44
C GLY A 126 1.16 7.31 10.93
N ARG A 127 0.65 8.03 11.94
CA ARG A 127 1.24 9.25 12.49
C ARG A 127 1.96 9.00 13.80
N GLY A 128 3.19 9.50 13.89
CA GLY A 128 3.95 9.49 15.14
C GLY A 128 3.42 10.49 16.17
N PRO A 129 3.81 10.34 17.45
CA PRO A 129 3.46 11.27 18.51
C PRO A 129 3.81 12.71 18.13
N GLY A 130 2.89 13.65 18.39
CA GLY A 130 3.07 15.08 18.06
C GLY A 130 2.57 15.48 16.66
N PHE A 131 2.27 14.52 15.78
CA PHE A 131 1.73 14.79 14.43
C PHE A 131 0.25 14.39 14.28
N GLU A 132 -0.43 14.01 15.36
CA GLU A 132 -1.79 13.44 15.34
C GLU A 132 -2.90 14.45 15.03
N ARG A 133 -2.66 15.76 15.22
CA ARG A 133 -3.69 16.83 15.12
C ARG A 133 -3.53 17.81 13.95
N VAL A 134 -2.58 17.54 13.03
CA VAL A 134 -2.30 18.41 11.87
C VAL A 134 -3.14 18.01 10.66
#